data_AF-A0A4Q9LH65-F1
#
_entry.id   AF-A0A4Q9LH65-F1
#
_cell.length_a   1.000
_cell.length_b   1.000
_cell.length_c   1.000
_cell.angle_alpha   90.00
_cell.angle_beta   90.00
_cell.angle_gamma   90.00
#
_symmetry.space_group_name_H-M   'P 1'
#
loop_
_entity.id
_entity.type
_entity.pdbx_description
1 polymer ?
#
loop_
_entity_poly.entity_id
_entity_poly.type
_entity_poly.pdbx_seq_one_letter_code
_entity_poly.pdbx_strand_id
1 'polypeptide(L)'
;MCNMRLKTLSYKGNSLYVNDLNRIKDLAIIEKLNFYKCKFIETSFYKLGSECRFFNFLKKLNLGCVVLGVEDFHYLRNFKKLKYLQISFHAIHLVEIKFNLISLAKSRFPAKLFFKEIDSEELSEYFKEEGVEEVCKWSI
;
A
#
# COMPACT_ATOMS: atom_id res chain seq x y z
N MET A 1 -4.83 14.08 24.05
CA MET A 1 -5.48 14.85 22.97
C MET A 1 -4.78 14.57 21.66
N CYS A 2 -5.41 13.87 20.71
CA CYS A 2 -4.84 13.65 19.37
C CYS A 2 -4.92 14.93 18.54
N ASN A 3 -3.84 15.25 17.83
CA ASN A 3 -3.74 16.48 17.03
C ASN A 3 -4.76 16.44 15.87
N MET A 4 -5.87 17.17 16.01
CA MET A 4 -7.00 17.20 15.07
C MET A 4 -6.70 17.92 13.74
N ARG A 5 -5.43 18.19 13.40
CA ARG A 5 -5.04 18.88 12.16
C ARG A 5 -4.10 18.08 11.25
N LEU A 6 -3.48 17.01 11.73
CA LEU A 6 -2.51 16.26 10.93
C LEU A 6 -3.23 15.41 9.88
N LYS A 7 -3.28 15.90 8.64
CA LYS A 7 -3.87 15.20 7.50
C LYS A 7 -2.86 14.42 6.66
N THR A 8 -1.57 14.70 6.81
CA THR A 8 -0.51 14.07 6.02
C THR A 8 0.59 13.59 6.95
N LEU A 9 0.96 12.32 6.81
CA LEU A 9 2.15 11.75 7.43
C LEU A 9 3.07 11.21 6.34
N SER A 10 4.32 11.68 6.33
CA SER A 10 5.34 11.23 5.40
C SER A 10 6.58 10.82 6.18
N TYR A 11 6.92 9.54 6.11
CA TYR A 11 8.07 8.94 6.79
C TYR A 11 8.71 7.97 5.80
N LYS A 12 9.81 8.36 5.16
CA LYS A 12 10.36 7.66 3.98
C LYS A 12 11.75 7.10 4.28
N GLY A 13 12.09 5.97 3.67
CA GLY A 13 13.45 5.40 3.69
C GLY A 13 13.95 4.92 5.07
N ASN A 14 13.07 4.85 6.06
CA ASN A 14 13.39 4.50 7.44
C ASN A 14 12.81 3.13 7.83
N SER A 15 13.27 2.59 8.95
CA SER A 15 12.71 1.38 9.55
C SER A 15 11.45 1.70 10.35
N LEU A 16 10.43 0.86 10.22
CA LEU A 16 9.20 0.88 11.01
C LEU A 16 9.11 -0.38 11.85
N TYR A 17 8.85 -0.21 13.13
CA TYR A 17 8.60 -1.28 14.10
C TYR A 17 7.13 -1.31 14.50
N VAL A 18 6.68 -2.38 15.17
CA VAL A 18 5.30 -2.50 15.65
C VAL A 18 4.87 -1.32 16.53
N ASN A 19 5.79 -0.75 17.33
CA ASN A 19 5.51 0.40 18.18
C ASN A 19 5.22 1.68 17.37
N ASP A 20 5.86 1.86 16.23
CA ASP A 20 5.57 2.98 15.33
C ASP A 20 4.17 2.84 14.74
N LEU A 21 3.80 1.64 14.30
CA LEU A 21 2.45 1.36 13.78
C LEU A 21 1.38 1.56 14.86
N ASN A 22 1.65 1.15 16.09
CA ASN A 22 0.76 1.38 17.24
C ASN A 22 0.51 2.85 17.51
N ARG A 23 1.50 3.73 17.26
CA ARG A 23 1.32 5.18 17.39
C ARG A 23 0.58 5.77 16.19
N ILE A 24 0.86 5.25 15.00
CA ILE A 24 0.30 5.76 13.73
C ILE A 24 -1.18 5.41 13.61
N LYS A 25 -1.61 4.21 14.01
CA LYS A 25 -3.01 3.74 13.87
C LYS A 25 -4.02 4.66 14.57
N ASP A 26 -3.60 5.39 15.62
CA ASP A 26 -4.44 6.31 16.39
C ASP A 26 -4.61 7.70 15.75
N LEU A 27 -3.95 7.97 14.61
CA LEU A 27 -4.06 9.25 13.90
C LEU A 27 -5.39 9.33 13.10
N ALA A 28 -6.46 9.75 13.77
CA ALA A 28 -7.84 9.61 13.30
C ALA A 28 -8.22 10.34 11.99
N ILE A 29 -7.44 11.31 11.51
CA ILE A 29 -7.81 12.16 10.36
C ILE A 29 -6.76 12.19 9.25
N ILE A 30 -5.86 11.20 9.21
CA ILE A 30 -4.86 11.10 8.15
C ILE A 30 -5.55 10.83 6.82
N GLU A 31 -5.33 11.73 5.86
CA GLU A 31 -5.80 11.61 4.48
C GLU A 31 -4.68 11.15 3.53
N LYS A 32 -3.42 11.36 3.89
CA LYS A 32 -2.25 10.98 3.09
C LYS A 32 -1.19 10.31 3.96
N LEU A 33 -0.82 9.09 3.61
CA LEU A 33 0.23 8.32 4.28
C LEU A 33 1.30 7.93 3.27
N ASN A 34 2.56 8.23 3.57
CA ASN A 34 3.68 7.92 2.70
C ASN A 34 4.80 7.23 3.48
N PHE A 35 5.00 5.95 3.19
CA PHE A 35 6.06 5.08 3.69
C PHE A 35 6.99 4.60 2.57
N TYR A 36 7.17 5.41 1.52
CA TYR A 36 8.05 5.07 0.41
C TYR A 36 9.44 4.65 0.89
N LYS A 37 9.93 3.50 0.39
CA LYS A 37 11.21 2.87 0.75
C LYS A 37 11.36 2.52 2.24
N CYS A 38 10.29 2.49 3.03
CA CYS A 38 10.37 2.03 4.41
C CYS A 38 10.59 0.52 4.50
N LYS A 39 11.30 0.10 5.54
CA LYS A 39 11.48 -1.31 5.90
C LYS A 39 10.67 -1.63 7.14
N PHE A 40 9.78 -2.61 7.06
CA PHE A 40 9.06 -3.13 8.22
C PHE A 40 9.93 -4.18 8.91
N ILE A 41 10.44 -3.86 10.10
CA ILE A 41 11.35 -4.74 10.85
C ILE A 41 10.53 -5.55 11.85
N GLU A 42 10.56 -6.88 11.71
CA GLU A 42 9.78 -7.83 12.54
C GLU A 42 8.27 -7.48 12.61
N THR A 43 7.77 -6.84 11.56
CA THR A 43 6.39 -6.35 11.45
C THR A 43 6.01 -6.23 9.98
N SER A 44 4.80 -5.80 9.71
CA SER A 44 4.25 -5.66 8.35
C SER A 44 3.08 -4.67 8.37
N PHE A 45 2.66 -4.14 7.22
CA PHE A 45 1.71 -3.02 7.16
C PHE A 45 0.33 -3.38 7.75
N TYR A 46 -0.13 -4.62 7.59
CA TYR A 46 -1.39 -5.10 8.17
C TYR A 46 -1.42 -5.07 9.70
N LYS A 47 -0.26 -4.97 10.36
CA LYS A 47 -0.16 -4.83 11.84
C LYS A 47 -0.65 -3.48 12.36
N LEU A 48 -1.04 -2.53 11.50
CA LEU A 48 -1.88 -1.40 11.90
C LEU A 48 -3.20 -1.85 12.56
N GLY A 49 -3.70 -3.04 12.22
CA GLY A 49 -4.80 -3.72 12.90
C GLY A 49 -6.20 -3.16 12.60
N SER A 50 -7.24 -3.86 13.09
CA SER A 50 -8.65 -3.47 12.91
C SER A 50 -9.01 -2.12 13.54
N GLU A 51 -8.21 -1.66 14.50
CA GLU A 51 -8.43 -0.41 15.25
C GLU A 51 -7.85 0.83 14.54
N CYS A 52 -7.37 0.69 13.30
CA CYS A 52 -6.80 1.80 12.55
C CYS A 52 -7.84 2.90 12.27
N ARG A 53 -7.67 4.07 12.91
CA ARG A 53 -8.69 5.13 12.92
C ARG A 53 -8.87 5.86 11.60
N PHE A 54 -7.93 5.72 10.66
CA PHE A 54 -7.97 6.41 9.38
C PHE A 54 -8.53 5.57 8.21
N PHE A 55 -9.13 4.40 8.45
CA PHE A 55 -9.78 3.59 7.40
C PHE A 55 -10.82 4.37 6.57
N ASN A 56 -11.57 5.26 7.22
CA ASN A 56 -12.64 6.06 6.60
C ASN A 56 -12.17 7.43 6.10
N PHE A 57 -10.86 7.73 6.17
CA PHE A 57 -10.31 9.05 5.88
C PHE A 57 -9.14 9.03 4.90
N LEU A 58 -8.35 7.96 4.87
CA LEU A 58 -7.18 7.86 4.02
C LEU A 58 -7.56 7.88 2.54
N LYS A 59 -7.02 8.84 1.79
CA LYS A 59 -7.25 9.05 0.36
C LYS A 59 -6.03 8.68 -0.48
N LYS A 60 -4.81 8.83 0.05
CA LYS A 60 -3.57 8.50 -0.65
C LYS A 60 -2.66 7.66 0.23
N LEU A 61 -2.20 6.53 -0.29
CA LEU A 61 -1.27 5.62 0.38
C LEU A 61 -0.10 5.34 -0.56
N ASN A 62 1.11 5.63 -0.10
CA ASN A 62 2.34 5.28 -0.81
C ASN A 62 3.15 4.28 0.02
N LEU A 63 3.24 3.06 -0.49
CA LEU A 63 4.05 1.93 -0.04
C LEU A 63 5.00 1.48 -1.17
N GLY A 64 5.41 2.41 -2.04
CA GLY A 64 6.38 2.11 -3.10
C GLY A 64 7.72 1.70 -2.51
N CYS A 65 8.37 0.71 -3.13
CA CYS A 65 9.59 0.07 -2.66
C CYS A 65 9.50 -0.49 -1.23
N VAL A 66 8.30 -0.91 -0.80
CA VAL A 66 8.07 -1.62 0.47
C VAL A 66 7.84 -3.09 0.16
N VAL A 67 8.42 -3.98 0.96
CA VAL A 67 8.14 -5.43 0.89
C VAL A 67 6.78 -5.69 1.53
N LEU A 68 5.83 -6.19 0.75
CA LEU A 68 4.46 -6.49 1.19
C LEU A 68 4.14 -7.98 1.04
N GLY A 69 3.49 -8.56 2.04
CA GLY A 69 2.99 -9.94 2.04
C GLY A 69 1.50 -10.03 1.68
N VAL A 70 0.99 -11.24 1.47
CA VAL A 70 -0.43 -11.50 1.08
C VAL A 70 -1.42 -10.80 2.03
N GLU A 71 -1.14 -10.83 3.33
CA GLU A 71 -1.94 -10.21 4.37
C GLU A 71 -2.03 -8.69 4.22
N ASP A 72 -0.94 -8.03 3.78
CA ASP A 72 -0.93 -6.58 3.52
C ASP A 72 -1.92 -6.22 2.41
N PHE A 73 -1.94 -7.01 1.34
CA PHE A 73 -2.86 -6.80 0.22
C PHE A 73 -4.32 -7.02 0.62
N HIS A 74 -4.60 -8.05 1.42
CA HIS A 74 -5.94 -8.23 1.98
C HIS A 74 -6.33 -7.06 2.88
N TYR A 75 -5.40 -6.57 3.69
CA TYR A 75 -5.62 -5.48 4.62
C TYR A 75 -5.92 -4.14 3.92
N LEU A 76 -5.39 -3.91 2.71
CA LEU A 76 -5.70 -2.70 1.91
C LEU A 76 -7.20 -2.51 1.65
N ARG A 77 -8.02 -3.58 1.67
CA ARG A 77 -9.48 -3.52 1.49
C ARG A 77 -10.22 -2.80 2.62
N ASN A 78 -9.56 -2.54 3.74
CA ASN A 78 -10.14 -1.81 4.86
C ASN A 78 -10.23 -0.29 4.59
N PHE A 79 -9.42 0.27 3.68
CA PHE A 79 -9.40 1.71 3.40
C PHE A 79 -10.52 2.13 2.43
N LYS A 80 -11.67 2.55 2.97
CA LYS A 80 -12.90 2.80 2.20
C LYS A 80 -12.88 4.06 1.32
N LYS A 81 -11.99 5.01 1.60
CA LYS A 81 -11.85 6.25 0.83
C LYS A 81 -10.55 6.34 0.02
N LEU A 82 -9.82 5.22 -0.12
CA LEU A 82 -8.52 5.22 -0.78
C LEU A 82 -8.67 5.46 -2.28
N LYS A 83 -8.20 6.63 -2.74
CA LYS A 83 -8.28 7.06 -4.15
C LYS A 83 -6.99 6.84 -4.92
N TYR A 84 -5.87 6.74 -4.22
CA TYR A 84 -4.55 6.55 -4.80
C TYR A 84 -3.76 5.58 -3.94
N LEU A 85 -3.33 4.48 -4.53
CA LEU A 85 -2.43 3.51 -3.92
C LEU A 85 -1.19 3.37 -4.80
N GLN A 86 -0.01 3.49 -4.20
CA GLN A 86 1.27 3.22 -4.84
C GLN A 86 1.94 2.07 -4.08
N ILE A 87 2.25 0.97 -4.78
CA ILE A 87 2.89 -0.24 -4.22
C ILE A 87 3.95 -0.77 -5.18
N SER A 88 4.86 -1.60 -4.68
CA SER A 88 5.82 -2.34 -5.52
C SER A 88 5.64 -3.84 -5.39
N PHE A 89 5.79 -4.55 -6.50
CA PHE A 89 5.85 -6.01 -6.53
C PHE A 89 7.31 -6.44 -6.60
N HIS A 90 7.73 -7.34 -5.70
CA HIS A 90 9.14 -7.74 -5.56
C HIS A 90 9.53 -8.95 -6.43
N ALA A 91 8.55 -9.68 -6.96
CA ALA A 91 8.75 -10.83 -7.85
C ALA A 91 9.35 -10.44 -9.21
N ILE A 92 9.30 -9.15 -9.54
CA ILE A 92 9.77 -8.55 -10.78
C ILE A 92 10.48 -7.28 -10.36
N HIS A 93 11.60 -6.94 -11.00
CA HIS A 93 12.20 -5.60 -10.97
C HIS A 93 11.16 -4.50 -10.68
N LEU A 94 11.16 -3.99 -9.45
CA LEU A 94 10.29 -2.95 -8.85
C LEU A 94 9.26 -2.33 -9.82
N VAL A 95 8.16 -3.05 -10.10
CA VAL A 95 7.03 -2.45 -10.85
C VAL A 95 6.20 -1.67 -9.86
N GLU A 96 6.05 -0.37 -10.10
CA GLU A 96 5.20 0.51 -9.30
C GLU A 96 3.83 0.62 -9.94
N ILE A 97 2.79 0.25 -9.18
CA ILE A 97 1.42 0.27 -9.68
C ILE A 97 0.63 1.32 -8.93
N LYS A 98 -0.08 2.16 -9.71
CA LYS A 98 -0.99 3.16 -9.20
C LYS A 98 -2.43 2.70 -9.40
N PHE A 99 -3.13 2.46 -8.30
CA PHE A 99 -4.55 2.16 -8.35
C PHE A 99 -5.36 3.41 -8.03
N ASN A 100 -6.44 3.61 -8.78
CA ASN A 100 -7.50 4.52 -8.38
C ASN A 100 -8.61 3.78 -7.59
N LEU A 101 -9.60 4.52 -7.06
CA LEU A 101 -10.68 3.96 -6.22
C LEU A 101 -11.50 2.88 -6.93
N ILE A 102 -11.71 3.00 -8.24
CA ILE A 102 -12.50 2.07 -9.06
C ILE A 102 -11.69 0.81 -9.33
N SER A 103 -10.41 0.95 -9.70
CA SER A 103 -9.51 -0.16 -9.98
C SER A 103 -9.22 -0.98 -8.72
N LEU A 104 -9.03 -0.34 -7.56
CA LEU A 104 -8.77 -1.04 -6.29
C LEU A 104 -9.96 -1.90 -5.83
N ALA A 105 -11.19 -1.41 -6.05
CA ALA A 105 -12.40 -2.13 -5.65
C ALA A 105 -12.64 -3.38 -6.51
N LYS A 106 -12.17 -3.36 -7.76
CA LYS A 106 -12.28 -4.47 -8.71
C LYS A 106 -11.09 -5.43 -8.64
N SER A 107 -9.90 -4.91 -8.35
CA SER A 107 -8.67 -5.70 -8.36
C SER A 107 -8.78 -6.90 -7.44
N ARG A 108 -8.76 -8.08 -8.05
CA ARG A 108 -8.39 -9.30 -7.34
C ARG A 108 -6.86 -9.31 -7.28
N PHE A 109 -6.27 -9.62 -6.14
CA PHE A 109 -4.83 -9.84 -6.05
C PHE A 109 -4.61 -11.35 -6.18
N PRO A 110 -4.29 -11.89 -7.37
CA PRO A 110 -4.12 -13.32 -7.54
C PRO A 110 -2.98 -13.83 -6.67
N ALA A 111 -3.19 -15.00 -6.06
CA ALA A 111 -2.15 -15.69 -5.30
C ALA A 111 -0.86 -15.87 -6.12
N LYS A 112 -0.97 -16.03 -7.44
CA LYS A 112 0.18 -16.15 -8.35
C LYS A 112 1.14 -14.95 -8.33
N LEU A 113 0.67 -13.74 -7.96
CA LEU A 113 1.54 -12.56 -7.76
C LEU A 113 2.55 -12.73 -6.63
N PHE A 114 2.28 -13.67 -5.72
CA PHE A 114 3.04 -13.90 -4.49
C PHE A 114 3.92 -15.14 -4.55
N PHE A 115 3.66 -16.04 -5.50
CA PHE A 115 4.28 -17.38 -5.55
C PHE A 115 4.92 -17.73 -6.89
N LYS A 116 4.75 -16.89 -7.93
CA LYS A 116 5.42 -17.09 -9.22
C LYS A 116 6.25 -15.86 -9.59
N GLU A 117 7.39 -16.13 -10.20
CA GLU A 117 8.10 -15.22 -11.11
C GLU A 117 7.18 -14.96 -12.33
N ILE A 118 6.04 -14.29 -12.12
CA ILE A 118 5.34 -13.57 -13.19
C ILE A 118 6.31 -12.51 -13.65
N ASP A 119 6.47 -12.26 -14.94
CA ASP A 119 7.34 -11.18 -15.42
C ASP A 119 6.61 -9.81 -15.46
N SER A 120 7.35 -8.74 -15.75
CA SER A 120 6.79 -7.37 -15.76
C SER A 120 5.69 -7.13 -16.80
N GLU A 121 5.67 -7.91 -17.87
CA GLU A 121 4.72 -7.78 -18.97
C GLU A 121 3.43 -8.50 -18.62
N GLU A 122 3.52 -9.74 -18.17
CA GLU A 122 2.37 -10.53 -17.70
C GLU A 122 1.66 -9.84 -16.51
N LEU A 123 2.42 -9.22 -15.60
CA LEU A 123 1.86 -8.42 -14.51
C LEU A 123 1.12 -7.18 -15.03
N SER A 124 1.70 -6.49 -16.01
CA SER A 124 1.11 -5.28 -16.59
C SER A 124 -0.18 -5.60 -17.35
N GLU A 125 -0.18 -6.68 -18.13
CA GLU A 125 -1.37 -7.18 -18.84
C GLU A 125 -2.48 -7.58 -17.86
N TYR A 126 -2.15 -8.33 -16.80
CA TYR A 126 -3.11 -8.67 -15.75
C TYR A 126 -3.81 -7.42 -15.18
N PHE A 127 -3.03 -6.40 -14.82
CA PHE A 127 -3.59 -5.19 -14.24
C PHE A 127 -4.35 -4.33 -15.27
N LYS A 128 -3.98 -4.36 -16.55
CA LYS A 128 -4.79 -3.76 -17.63
C LYS A 128 -6.14 -4.45 -17.75
N GLU A 129 -6.18 -5.78 -17.73
CA GLU A 129 -7.42 -6.56 -17.80
C GLU A 129 -8.34 -6.29 -16.59
N GLU A 130 -7.76 -6.09 -15.40
CA GLU A 130 -8.50 -5.71 -14.18
C GLU A 130 -8.93 -4.22 -14.18
N GLY A 131 -8.59 -3.45 -15.22
CA GLY A 131 -8.96 -2.04 -15.36
C GLY A 131 -8.17 -1.10 -14.46
N VAL A 132 -6.89 -1.39 -14.22
CA VAL A 132 -5.93 -0.49 -13.55
C VAL A 132 -5.37 0.52 -14.54
N GLU A 133 -5.47 1.80 -14.22
CA GLU A 133 -5.21 2.90 -15.15
C GLU A 133 -3.72 3.16 -15.46
N GLU A 134 -2.79 2.84 -14.55
CA GLU A 134 -1.37 3.17 -14.74
C GLU A 134 -0.43 2.16 -14.06
N VAL A 135 0.36 1.45 -14.88
CA VAL A 135 1.49 0.61 -14.45
C VAL A 135 2.78 1.32 -14.86
N CYS A 136 3.50 1.89 -13.91
CA CYS A 136 4.78 2.55 -14.18
C CYS A 136 5.92 1.54 -14.03
N LYS A 137 6.52 1.13 -15.14
CA LYS A 137 7.78 0.37 -15.13
C LYS A 137 8.95 1.35 -14.90
N TRP A 138 9.83 1.04 -13.95
CA TRP A 138 11.12 1.71 -13.84
C TRP A 138 12.22 0.71 -14.17
N SER A 139 13.07 1.07 -15.13
CA SER A 139 14.40 0.48 -15.26
C SER A 139 15.29 1.14 -14.21
N ILE A 140 15.98 0.33 -13.40
CA ILE A 140 17.01 0.80 -12.45
C ILE A 140 18.17 1.39 -13.25
#